data_AF-I0H3H9-F1
#
_entry.id   AF-I0H3H9-F1
#
_cell.length_a   1.000
_cell.length_b   1.000
_cell.length_c   1.000
_cell.angle_alpha   90.00
_cell.angle_beta   90.00
_cell.angle_gamma   90.00
#
_symmetry.space_group_name_H-M   'P 1'
#
loop_
_entity.id
_entity.type
_entity.pdbx_description
1 polymer ?
#
loop_
_entity_poly.entity_id
_entity_poly.type
_entity_poly.pdbx_seq_one_letter_code
_entity_poly.pdbx_strand_id
1 'polypeptide(L)'
;MPWVADSHEIDVVVPAPGRAPVRVPIWVVAVGDDLYVRSWKGAAGVWYRRAQRYGTGSVVVDGDEHAVRFTPVADPALEEAVDRAFTAKYGGSEYASAMINPPASGTTMRLDRM
;
A
#
# COMPACT_ATOMS: atom_id res chain seq x y z
N MET A 1 -13.31 4.25 -0.14
CA MET A 1 -13.62 3.46 -1.37
C MET A 1 -13.86 2.01 -0.97
N PRO A 2 -15.11 1.59 -0.77
CA PRO A 2 -15.40 0.34 -0.04
C PRO A 2 -14.88 -0.93 -0.75
N TRP A 3 -14.93 -1.02 -2.08
CA TRP A 3 -14.57 -2.26 -2.80
C TRP A 3 -13.06 -2.57 -2.83
N VAL A 4 -12.18 -1.57 -2.71
CA VAL A 4 -10.72 -1.81 -2.65
C VAL A 4 -10.30 -2.46 -1.32
N ALA A 5 -11.02 -2.11 -0.24
CA ALA A 5 -10.76 -2.63 1.09
C ALA A 5 -11.15 -4.11 1.23
N ASP A 6 -12.05 -4.62 0.40
CA ASP A 6 -12.47 -6.03 0.40
C ASP A 6 -11.59 -6.92 -0.49
N SER A 7 -10.76 -6.33 -1.36
CA SER A 7 -9.84 -7.11 -2.22
C SER A 7 -8.77 -7.85 -1.39
N HIS A 8 -8.45 -9.08 -1.79
CA HIS A 8 -7.36 -9.85 -1.18
C HIS A 8 -6.00 -9.16 -1.36
N GLU A 9 -5.74 -8.61 -2.55
CA GLU A 9 -4.55 -7.82 -2.89
C GLU A 9 -4.87 -6.81 -4.00
N ILE A 10 -4.01 -5.82 -4.20
CA ILE A 10 -4.08 -4.87 -5.32
C ILE A 10 -2.74 -4.85 -6.04
N ASP A 11 -2.76 -4.54 -7.33
CA ASP A 11 -1.52 -4.23 -8.03
C ASP A 11 -1.20 -2.75 -7.88
N VAL A 12 -0.05 -2.44 -7.29
CA VAL A 12 0.50 -1.08 -7.28
C VAL A 12 1.37 -0.90 -8.53
N VAL A 13 1.01 0.10 -9.34
CA VAL A 13 1.72 0.46 -10.57
C VAL A 13 2.37 1.84 -10.40
N VAL A 14 3.70 1.89 -10.49
CA VAL A 14 4.47 3.12 -10.33
C VAL A 14 5.31 3.42 -11.57
N PRO A 15 4.93 4.45 -12.36
CA PRO A 15 5.70 4.88 -13.52
C PRO A 15 7.02 5.54 -13.10
N ALA A 16 7.96 5.63 -14.04
CA ALA A 16 9.18 6.42 -13.88
C ALA A 16 9.65 6.93 -15.25
N PRO A 17 10.13 8.18 -15.37
CA PRO A 17 10.64 8.71 -16.63
C PRO A 17 11.76 7.84 -17.23
N GLY A 18 11.66 7.50 -18.51
CA GLY A 18 12.67 6.72 -19.25
C GLY A 18 12.84 5.28 -18.78
N ARG A 19 11.90 4.73 -17.99
CA ARG A 19 11.93 3.34 -17.50
C ARG A 19 10.55 2.72 -17.60
N ALA A 20 10.50 1.39 -17.74
CA ALA A 20 9.24 0.66 -17.61
C ALA A 20 8.62 0.89 -16.22
N PRO A 21 7.27 0.97 -16.13
CA PRO A 21 6.60 1.02 -14.84
C PRO A 21 6.89 -0.24 -14.04
N VAL A 22 6.93 -0.09 -12.71
CA VAL A 22 6.97 -1.25 -11.81
C VAL A 22 5.53 -1.58 -11.44
N ARG A 23 5.16 -2.86 -11.54
CA ARG A 23 3.88 -3.41 -11.10
C ARG A 23 4.16 -4.48 -10.04
N VAL A 24 3.52 -4.38 -8.88
CA VAL A 24 3.68 -5.34 -7.79
C VAL A 24 2.34 -5.60 -7.08
N PRO A 25 2.03 -6.85 -6.71
CA PRO A 25 0.92 -7.15 -5.83
C PRO A 25 1.26 -6.72 -4.40
N ILE A 26 0.33 -6.05 -3.74
CA ILE A 26 0.45 -5.53 -2.38
C ILE A 26 -0.90 -5.66 -1.64
N TRP A 27 -0.85 -6.04 -0.36
CA TRP A 27 -2.01 -6.03 0.53
C TRP A 27 -2.40 -4.61 0.93
N VAL A 28 -3.70 -4.35 0.97
CA VAL A 28 -4.30 -3.05 1.27
C VAL A 28 -5.27 -3.18 2.44
N VAL A 29 -5.32 -2.17 3.30
CA VAL A 29 -6.27 -2.07 4.40
C VAL A 29 -6.94 -0.70 4.41
N ALA A 30 -8.15 -0.65 4.97
CA ALA A 30 -8.82 0.61 5.26
C ALA A 30 -8.67 0.98 6.73
N VAL A 31 -8.46 2.28 7.02
CA VAL A 31 -8.61 2.87 8.35
C VAL A 31 -9.50 4.09 8.20
N GLY A 32 -10.73 4.01 8.72
CA GLY A 32 -11.78 4.96 8.37
C GLY A 32 -12.12 4.88 6.89
N ASP A 33 -12.15 6.03 6.21
CA ASP A 33 -12.43 6.12 4.76
C ASP A 33 -11.17 6.03 3.88
N ASP A 34 -9.99 6.07 4.51
CA ASP A 34 -8.69 6.11 3.85
C ASP A 34 -8.10 4.70 3.65
N LEU A 35 -7.38 4.52 2.54
CA LEU A 35 -6.72 3.27 2.19
C LEU A 35 -5.21 3.36 2.39
N TYR A 36 -4.63 2.28 2.93
CA TYR A 36 -3.22 2.21 3.27
C TYR A 36 -2.57 0.94 2.75
N VAL A 37 -1.33 1.10 2.32
CA VAL A 37 -0.44 0.03 1.88
C VAL A 37 0.91 0.15 2.55
N ARG A 38 1.65 -0.94 2.62
CA ARG A 38 3.07 -0.96 3.00
C ARG A 38 3.89 -1.68 1.95
N SER A 39 5.18 -1.37 1.91
CA SER A 39 6.13 -2.11 1.08
C SER A 39 6.54 -3.37 1.81
N TRP A 40 6.17 -4.56 1.30
CA TRP A 40 6.68 -5.84 1.84
C TRP A 40 8.20 -5.76 2.02
N LYS A 41 8.92 -5.36 0.97
CA LYS A 41 10.39 -5.24 0.96
C LYS A 41 10.92 -4.04 1.76
N GLY A 42 10.07 -3.39 2.54
CA GLY A 42 10.35 -2.17 3.28
C GLY A 42 10.87 -1.04 2.41
N ALA A 43 11.72 -0.19 3.00
CA ALA A 43 12.32 0.96 2.33
C ALA A 43 13.18 0.58 1.10
N ALA A 44 13.61 -0.69 1.02
CA ALA A 44 14.34 -1.23 -0.12
C ALA A 44 13.44 -1.62 -1.31
N GLY A 45 12.11 -1.53 -1.19
CA GLY A 45 11.17 -1.78 -2.28
C GLY A 45 11.33 -0.79 -3.44
N VAL A 46 11.48 -1.29 -4.67
CA VAL A 46 11.66 -0.44 -5.86
C VAL A 46 10.42 0.42 -6.12
N TRP A 47 9.22 -0.16 -6.02
CA TRP A 47 7.96 0.56 -6.18
C TRP A 47 7.84 1.66 -5.13
N TYR A 48 8.15 1.35 -3.87
CA TYR A 48 8.06 2.27 -2.73
C TYR A 48 9.00 3.47 -2.91
N ARG A 49 10.26 3.24 -3.27
CA ARG A 49 11.20 4.34 -3.56
C ARG A 49 10.73 5.22 -4.72
N ARG A 50 10.12 4.64 -5.76
CA ARG A 50 9.57 5.41 -6.88
C ARG A 50 8.33 6.18 -6.45
N ALA A 51 7.44 5.57 -5.67
CA ALA A 51 6.24 6.21 -5.14
C ALA A 51 6.59 7.39 -4.21
N GLN A 52 7.60 7.24 -3.34
CA GLN A 52 8.13 8.36 -2.55
C GLN A 52 8.68 9.48 -3.44
N ARG A 53 9.42 9.13 -4.50
CA ARG A 53 10.09 10.11 -5.36
C ARG A 53 9.14 10.87 -6.29
N TYR A 54 8.18 10.17 -6.89
CA TYR A 54 7.32 10.72 -7.94
C TYR A 54 5.88 10.99 -7.45
N GLY A 55 5.49 10.42 -6.31
CA GLY A 55 4.23 10.69 -5.62
C GLY A 55 2.96 10.19 -6.32
N THR A 56 3.04 9.68 -7.55
CA THR A 56 1.87 9.37 -8.38
C THR A 56 2.02 8.03 -9.08
N GLY A 57 0.89 7.39 -9.35
CA GLY A 57 0.79 6.15 -10.12
C GLY A 57 -0.65 5.67 -10.12
N SER A 58 -0.84 4.36 -10.11
CA SER A 58 -2.16 3.76 -10.11
C SER A 58 -2.21 2.49 -9.26
N VAL A 59 -3.42 2.10 -8.90
CA VAL A 59 -3.72 0.78 -8.36
C VAL A 59 -4.67 0.07 -9.29
N VAL A 60 -4.48 -1.23 -9.48
CA VAL A 60 -5.40 -2.09 -10.22
C VAL A 60 -6.13 -2.99 -9.23
N VAL A 61 -7.46 -2.98 -9.29
CA VAL A 61 -8.36 -3.74 -8.43
C VAL A 61 -9.37 -4.43 -9.33
N ASP A 62 -9.45 -5.76 -9.26
CA ASP A 62 -10.35 -6.57 -10.10
C ASP A 62 -10.26 -6.28 -11.61
N GLY A 63 -9.09 -5.82 -12.08
CA GLY A 63 -8.83 -5.45 -13.48
C GLY A 63 -9.04 -3.98 -13.81
N ASP A 64 -9.68 -3.20 -12.93
CA ASP A 64 -9.89 -1.77 -13.11
C ASP A 64 -8.71 -0.96 -12.55
N GLU A 65 -8.18 -0.07 -13.38
CA GLU A 65 -7.06 0.81 -13.01
C GLU A 65 -7.57 2.16 -12.48
N HIS A 66 -7.00 2.59 -11.36
CA HIS A 66 -7.35 3.82 -10.67
C HIS A 66 -6.13 4.66 -10.38
N ALA A 67 -6.10 5.91 -10.85
CA ALA A 67 -5.02 6.84 -10.56
C ALA A 67 -5.03 7.24 -9.07
N VAL A 68 -3.84 7.23 -8.46
CA VAL A 68 -3.66 7.59 -7.06
C VAL A 68 -2.41 8.43 -6.85
N ARG A 69 -2.44 9.23 -5.78
CA ARG A 69 -1.26 9.81 -5.15
C ARG A 69 -0.86 8.94 -3.96
N PHE A 70 0.44 8.66 -3.89
CA PHE A 70 1.04 7.97 -2.75
C PHE A 70 1.52 9.01 -1.75
N THR A 71 0.92 9.04 -0.56
CA THR A 71 1.29 9.95 0.52
C THR A 71 1.95 9.15 1.65
N PRO A 72 3.28 9.26 1.85
CA PRO A 72 3.92 8.66 3.01
C PRO A 72 3.33 9.22 4.30
N VAL A 73 3.07 8.34 5.27
CA VAL A 73 2.59 8.76 6.59
C VAL A 73 3.55 8.28 7.66
N ALA A 74 3.83 9.14 8.64
CA ALA A 74 4.72 8.89 9.75
C ALA A 74 4.06 9.35 11.07
N ASP A 75 2.86 8.83 11.32
CA ASP A 75 2.11 9.03 12.56
C ASP A 75 2.05 7.71 13.34
N PRO A 76 2.64 7.62 14.54
CA PRO A 76 2.61 6.40 15.36
C PRO A 76 1.21 5.89 15.68
N ALA A 77 0.23 6.78 15.91
CA ALA A 77 -1.13 6.35 16.22
C ALA A 77 -1.82 5.73 14.99
N LEU A 78 -1.51 6.26 13.80
CA LEU A 78 -1.98 5.68 12.55
C LEU A 78 -1.30 4.35 12.24
N GLU A 79 0.01 4.23 12.46
CA GLU A 79 0.74 2.96 12.27
C GLU A 79 0.11 1.83 13.10
N GLU A 80 -0.25 2.10 14.35
CA GLU A 80 -0.96 1.13 15.20
C GLU A 80 -2.37 0.81 14.66
N ALA A 81 -3.09 1.80 14.15
CA ALA A 81 -4.40 1.58 13.54
C ALA A 81 -4.30 0.72 12.26
N VAL A 82 -3.27 0.94 11.44
CA VAL A 82 -2.96 0.15 10.25
C VAL A 82 -2.56 -1.27 10.64
N ASP A 83 -1.77 -1.46 11.70
CA ASP A 83 -1.43 -2.79 12.23
C ASP A 83 -2.69 -3.57 12.61
N ARG A 84 -3.58 -2.94 13.38
CA ARG A 84 -4.88 -3.55 13.76
C ARG A 84 -5.71 -3.91 12.54
N ALA A 85 -5.73 -3.05 11.52
CA ALA A 85 -6.47 -3.32 10.28
C ALA A 85 -5.86 -4.51 9.50
N PHE A 86 -4.53 -4.62 9.42
CA PHE A 86 -3.87 -5.78 8.81
C PHE A 86 -4.13 -7.06 9.58
N THR A 87 -4.05 -7.04 10.91
CA THR A 87 -4.37 -8.20 11.76
C THR A 87 -5.83 -8.61 11.60
N ALA A 88 -6.77 -7.66 11.57
CA ALA A 88 -8.19 -7.97 11.41
C ALA A 88 -8.49 -8.59 10.05
N LYS A 89 -7.94 -8.03 8.97
CA LYS A 89 -8.21 -8.48 7.60
C LYS A 89 -7.47 -9.76 7.21
N TYR A 90 -6.23 -9.92 7.67
CA TYR A 90 -5.31 -10.96 7.21
C TYR A 90 -4.80 -11.90 8.31
N GLY A 91 -5.33 -11.82 9.53
CA GLY A 91 -4.80 -12.52 10.72
C GLY A 91 -4.71 -14.05 10.63
N GLY A 92 -5.46 -14.67 9.71
CA GLY A 92 -5.33 -16.09 9.39
C GLY A 92 -4.19 -16.46 8.44
N SER A 93 -3.38 -15.50 7.99
CA SER A 93 -2.31 -15.68 7.00
C SER A 93 -0.98 -15.13 7.47
N GLU A 94 0.11 -15.61 6.89
CA GLU A 94 1.46 -15.08 7.13
C GLU A 94 1.62 -13.61 6.71
N TYR A 95 0.76 -13.12 5.82
CA TYR A 95 0.78 -11.74 5.32
C TYR A 95 0.54 -10.72 6.42
N ALA A 96 -0.35 -10.99 7.37
CA ALA A 96 -0.55 -10.09 8.50
C ALA A 96 0.76 -9.89 9.26
N SER A 97 1.45 -10.97 9.61
CA SER A 97 2.73 -10.92 10.30
C SER A 97 3.80 -10.20 9.48
N ALA A 98 3.89 -10.48 8.17
CA ALA A 98 4.85 -9.84 7.29
C ALA A 98 4.63 -8.32 7.16
N MET A 99 3.37 -7.87 7.21
CA MET A 99 3.01 -6.47 6.98
C MET A 99 3.06 -5.61 8.25
N ILE A 100 2.87 -6.18 9.44
CA ILE A 100 2.94 -5.46 10.74
C ILE A 100 4.34 -5.44 11.36
N ASN A 101 5.27 -6.24 10.84
CA ASN A 101 6.65 -6.28 11.32
C ASN A 101 7.62 -5.62 10.33
N PRO A 102 8.83 -5.23 10.79
CA PRO A 102 9.91 -4.85 9.89
C PRO A 102 10.22 -6.00 8.91
N PRO A 103 10.53 -5.68 7.64
CA PRO A 103 10.84 -4.34 7.16
C PRO A 103 9.63 -3.55 6.64
N ALA A 104 8.41 -4.12 6.67
CA ALA A 104 7.23 -3.48 6.08
C ALA A 104 6.64 -2.38 6.96
N SER A 105 6.59 -2.58 8.28
CA SER A 105 6.17 -1.52 9.21
C SER A 105 7.05 -0.28 9.09
N GLY A 106 6.45 0.91 9.18
CA GLY A 106 7.13 2.18 8.91
C GLY A 106 7.30 2.53 7.42
N THR A 107 6.69 1.76 6.52
CA THR A 107 6.59 2.12 5.08
C THR A 107 5.18 2.42 4.62
N THR A 108 4.36 2.90 5.56
CA THR A 108 2.94 3.17 5.32
C THR A 108 2.77 4.31 4.32
N MET A 109 2.02 4.04 3.26
CA MET A 109 1.54 5.03 2.32
C MET A 109 0.03 5.03 2.30
N ARG A 110 -0.56 6.22 2.39
CA ARG A 110 -1.96 6.43 2.05
C ARG A 110 -2.12 6.51 0.54
N LEU A 111 -3.22 5.97 0.05
CA LEU A 111 -3.65 6.04 -1.35
C LEU A 111 -4.74 7.09 -1.50
N ASP A 112 -4.37 8.25 -2.03
CA ASP A 112 -5.30 9.34 -2.29
C ASP A 112 -5.79 9.27 -3.74
N ARG A 113 -7.10 9.15 -3.95
CA ARG A 113 -7.65 9.12 -5.31
C ARG A 113 -7.40 10.44 -6.05
N MET A 114 -7.09 10.34 -7.34
CA MET A 114 -6.97 11.49 -8.26
C MET A 114 -8.19 11.65 -9.17
#